data_AF-A0A3N5XVL3-F1
#
_entry.id   AF-A0A3N5XVL3-F1
#
_cell.length_a   1.000
_cell.length_b   1.000
_cell.length_c   1.000
_cell.angle_alpha   90.00
_cell.angle_beta   90.00
_cell.angle_gamma   90.00
#
_symmetry.space_group_name_H-M   'P 1'
#
loop_
_entity.id
_entity.type
_entity.pdbx_description
1 polymer ?
#
loop_
_entity_poly.entity_id
_entity_poly.type
_entity_poly.pdbx_seq_one_letter_code
_entity_poly.pdbx_strand_id
1 'polypeptide(L)'
;MSTVHRERVAGQANGQASSSTQADLQLPFTPAERRLVRRLPTPLLVQRFLNALPYNTEPPPGGPTLRSFRGVARHGAAHCLEAAVTAAAILEQHGYPPLLLSFESIDELDHV
;
A
#
# COMPACT_ATOMS: atom_id res chain seq x y z
N MET A 1 13.37 -53.60 35.39
CA MET A 1 14.19 -52.65 34.61
C MET A 1 13.94 -52.94 33.13
N SER A 2 12.87 -52.38 32.58
CA SER A 2 12.85 -51.32 31.54
C SER A 2 13.35 -51.78 30.17
N THR A 3 12.46 -52.00 29.18
CA THR A 3 12.14 -51.09 28.03
C THR A 3 13.39 -50.73 27.22
N VAL A 4 13.48 -50.84 25.88
CA VAL A 4 12.60 -50.21 24.88
C VAL A 4 12.75 -50.90 23.50
N HIS A 5 11.60 -51.16 22.88
CA HIS A 5 11.40 -51.52 21.48
C HIS A 5 11.63 -50.26 20.61
N ARG A 6 12.62 -50.27 19.71
CA ARG A 6 12.97 -49.09 18.91
C ARG A 6 12.19 -49.14 17.59
N GLU A 7 10.96 -48.63 17.61
CA GLU A 7 10.17 -48.37 16.40
C GLU A 7 10.83 -47.27 15.56
N ARG A 8 10.97 -47.53 14.25
CA ARG A 8 11.34 -46.51 13.27
C ARG A 8 10.09 -45.68 12.97
N VAL A 9 10.06 -44.44 13.48
CA VAL A 9 9.11 -43.43 13.01
C VAL A 9 9.63 -42.87 11.69
N ALA A 10 8.89 -43.13 10.62
CA ALA A 10 9.03 -42.44 9.36
C ALA A 10 8.74 -40.95 9.58
N GLY A 11 9.78 -40.12 9.56
CA GLY A 11 9.66 -38.68 9.50
C GLY A 11 9.07 -38.29 8.15
N GLN A 12 7.75 -38.14 8.11
CA GLN A 12 7.06 -37.54 6.97
C GLN A 12 7.55 -36.10 6.81
N ALA A 13 7.99 -35.81 5.59
CA ALA A 13 8.41 -34.50 5.13
C ALA A 13 7.27 -33.49 5.32
N ASN A 14 7.42 -32.59 6.31
CA ASN A 14 6.57 -31.42 6.41
C ASN A 14 7.37 -30.21 5.92
N GLY A 15 7.16 -29.90 4.65
CA GLY A 15 7.81 -28.79 3.94
C GLY A 15 6.90 -28.28 2.83
N GLN A 16 5.59 -28.24 3.07
CA GLN A 16 4.70 -27.41 2.26
C GLN A 16 4.96 -25.96 2.66
N ALA A 17 5.87 -25.32 1.93
CA ALA A 17 6.06 -23.89 1.97
C ALA A 17 4.70 -23.22 1.79
N SER A 18 4.30 -22.46 2.80
CA SER A 18 3.08 -21.68 2.89
C SER A 18 2.94 -20.72 1.69
N SER A 19 2.36 -21.21 0.60
CA SER A 19 2.06 -20.46 -0.62
C SER A 19 0.63 -19.90 -0.59
N SER A 20 0.21 -19.32 0.55
CA SER A 20 -1.19 -18.90 0.70
C SER A 20 -1.40 -17.77 1.72
N THR A 21 -0.68 -16.65 1.58
CA THR A 21 -0.99 -15.44 2.40
C THR A 21 -0.82 -14.09 1.69
N GLN A 22 -0.31 -14.01 0.46
CA GLN A 22 -0.11 -12.71 -0.22
C GLN A 22 -1.02 -12.45 -1.45
N ALA A 23 -1.84 -13.41 -1.87
CA ALA A 23 -2.49 -13.34 -3.18
C ALA A 23 -3.90 -12.71 -3.21
N ASP A 24 -4.48 -12.27 -2.09
CA ASP A 24 -5.92 -11.92 -2.07
C ASP A 24 -6.28 -10.58 -1.39
N LEU A 25 -5.32 -9.66 -1.26
CA LEU A 25 -5.59 -8.28 -0.86
C LEU A 25 -5.92 -7.39 -2.07
N GLN A 26 -6.77 -7.86 -3.00
CA GLN A 26 -7.33 -6.96 -4.00
C GLN A 26 -8.37 -6.07 -3.32
N LEU A 27 -7.98 -4.81 -3.03
CA LEU A 27 -8.88 -3.81 -2.48
C LEU A 27 -10.13 -3.66 -3.38
N PRO A 28 -11.36 -3.62 -2.81
CA PRO A 28 -12.59 -3.51 -3.60
C PRO A 28 -12.75 -2.10 -4.19
N PHE A 29 -12.18 -1.90 -5.37
CA PHE A 29 -12.28 -0.64 -6.13
C PHE A 29 -13.63 -0.51 -6.86
N THR A 30 -14.07 0.73 -7.09
CA THR A 30 -15.15 1.03 -8.05
C THR A 30 -14.65 0.87 -9.49
N PRO A 31 -15.53 0.78 -10.51
CA PRO A 31 -15.10 0.77 -11.91
C PRO A 31 -14.25 1.98 -12.31
N ALA A 32 -14.52 3.16 -11.74
CA ALA A 32 -13.75 4.37 -11.99
C ALA A 32 -12.35 4.29 -11.37
N GLU A 33 -12.27 3.86 -10.11
CA GLU A 33 -11.01 3.64 -9.40
C GLU A 33 -10.14 2.58 -10.11
N ARG A 34 -10.73 1.46 -10.55
CA ARG A 34 -10.01 0.46 -11.34
C ARG A 34 -9.46 1.02 -12.66
N ARG A 35 -10.21 1.88 -13.34
CA ARG A 35 -9.72 2.54 -14.57
C ARG A 35 -8.54 3.46 -14.27
N LEU A 36 -8.58 4.18 -13.15
CA LEU A 36 -7.46 5.02 -12.72
C LEU A 36 -6.22 4.17 -12.42
N VAL A 37 -6.35 3.14 -11.58
CA VAL A 37 -5.24 2.23 -11.23
C VAL A 37 -4.60 1.63 -12.49
N ARG A 38 -5.41 1.12 -13.44
CA ARG A 38 -4.90 0.53 -14.70
C ARG A 38 -4.15 1.51 -15.59
N ARG A 39 -4.42 2.82 -15.51
CA ARG A 39 -3.71 3.85 -16.30
C ARG A 39 -2.36 4.24 -15.71
N LEU A 40 -2.05 3.79 -14.49
CA LEU A 40 -0.87 4.18 -13.72
C LEU A 40 -0.01 2.94 -13.34
N PRO A 41 0.45 2.10 -14.29
CA PRO A 41 1.14 0.84 -14.01
C PRO A 41 2.58 0.97 -13.50
N THR A 42 3.14 2.18 -13.42
CA THR A 42 4.55 2.40 -13.06
C THR A 42 4.70 3.54 -12.07
N PRO A 43 5.74 3.52 -11.21
CA PRO A 43 6.05 4.62 -10.30
C PRO A 43 6.10 5.99 -10.99
N LEU A 44 6.68 6.06 -12.19
CA LEU A 44 6.76 7.30 -12.96
C LEU A 44 5.38 7.84 -13.36
N LEU A 45 4.45 6.98 -13.77
CA LEU A 45 3.11 7.40 -14.15
C LEU A 45 2.29 7.82 -12.91
N VAL A 46 2.44 7.09 -11.80
CA VAL A 46 1.85 7.48 -10.50
C VAL A 46 2.36 8.85 -10.07
N GLN A 47 3.67 9.09 -10.11
CA GLN A 47 4.25 10.38 -9.75
C GLN A 47 3.75 11.50 -10.65
N ARG A 48 3.66 11.29 -11.97
CA ARG A 48 3.11 12.28 -12.91
C ARG A 48 1.65 12.61 -12.61
N PHE A 49 0.86 11.60 -12.24
CA PHE A 49 -0.52 11.80 -11.81
C PHE A 49 -0.60 12.65 -10.54
N LEU A 50 0.17 12.29 -9.51
CA LEU A 50 0.18 13.01 -8.22
C LEU A 50 0.68 14.45 -8.37
N ASN A 51 1.74 14.68 -9.16
CA ASN A 51 2.27 16.02 -9.44
C ASN A 51 1.27 16.92 -10.18
N ALA A 52 0.30 16.34 -10.90
CA ALA A 52 -0.73 17.09 -11.60
C ALA A 52 -1.93 17.44 -10.70
N LEU A 53 -2.01 16.88 -9.50
CA LEU A 53 -3.07 17.23 -8.55
C LEU A 53 -2.74 18.56 -7.87
N PRO A 54 -3.73 19.46 -7.71
CA PRO A 54 -3.61 20.58 -6.79
C PRO A 54 -3.20 20.11 -5.39
N TYR A 55 -2.30 20.87 -4.77
CA TYR A 55 -1.91 20.63 -3.39
C TYR A 55 -3.08 20.96 -2.47
N ASN A 56 -3.41 20.03 -1.56
CA ASN A 56 -4.43 20.25 -0.55
C ASN A 56 -3.87 21.10 0.60
N THR A 57 -4.14 22.40 0.58
CA THR A 57 -3.68 23.34 1.63
C THR A 57 -4.61 23.40 2.84
N GLU A 58 -5.62 22.52 2.92
CA GLU A 58 -6.58 22.45 4.03
C GLU A 58 -7.21 23.82 4.38
N PRO A 59 -7.83 24.52 3.39
CA PRO A 59 -8.30 25.87 3.61
C PRO A 59 -9.51 25.90 4.55
N PRO A 60 -9.64 26.94 5.41
CA PRO A 60 -10.82 27.14 6.25
C PRO A 60 -12.13 27.21 5.43
N PRO A 61 -13.26 26.74 5.98
CA PRO A 61 -13.43 26.17 7.32
C PRO A 61 -13.01 24.69 7.42
N GLY A 62 -12.47 24.11 6.34
CA GLY A 62 -11.90 22.76 6.35
C GLY A 62 -10.71 22.70 7.31
N GLY A 63 -10.65 21.64 8.11
CA GLY A 63 -9.50 21.37 8.99
C GLY A 63 -8.57 20.33 8.38
N PRO A 64 -7.68 19.77 9.21
CA PRO A 64 -6.76 18.71 8.80
C PRO A 64 -7.46 17.52 8.14
N THR A 65 -6.80 16.97 7.13
CA THR A 65 -7.27 15.87 6.31
C THR A 65 -6.28 14.72 6.30
N LEU A 66 -6.81 13.51 6.11
CA LEU A 66 -6.05 12.26 5.98
C LEU A 66 -6.77 11.35 4.98
N ARG A 67 -7.04 11.87 3.77
CA ARG A 67 -7.80 11.13 2.76
C ARG A 67 -7.05 9.88 2.32
N SER A 68 -7.80 8.77 2.27
CA SER A 68 -7.36 7.57 1.56
C SER A 68 -7.30 7.81 0.04
N PHE A 69 -6.77 6.83 -0.71
CA PHE A 69 -6.82 6.82 -2.19
C PHE A 69 -8.21 7.19 -2.74
N ARG A 70 -9.29 6.66 -2.15
CA ARG A 70 -10.66 6.95 -2.60
C ARG A 70 -11.03 8.42 -2.37
N GLY A 71 -10.55 9.01 -1.28
CA GLY A 71 -10.71 10.43 -1.01
C GLY A 71 -9.95 11.27 -2.04
N VAL A 72 -8.67 10.96 -2.31
CA VAL A 72 -7.86 11.66 -3.31
C VAL A 72 -8.47 11.53 -4.71
N ALA A 73 -8.91 10.33 -5.11
CA ALA A 73 -9.53 10.10 -6.41
C ALA A 73 -10.86 10.84 -6.61
N ARG A 74 -11.60 11.11 -5.51
CA ARG A 74 -12.86 11.87 -5.54
C ARG A 74 -12.64 13.38 -5.56
N HIS A 75 -11.73 13.88 -4.73
CA HIS A 75 -11.50 15.32 -4.58
C HIS A 75 -10.54 15.87 -5.64
N GLY A 76 -9.67 15.01 -6.19
CA GLY A 76 -8.68 15.40 -7.17
C GLY A 76 -7.60 16.32 -6.60
N ALA A 77 -7.33 16.24 -5.30
CA ALA A 77 -6.31 17.02 -4.60
C ALA A 77 -5.70 16.20 -3.46
N ALA A 78 -4.43 16.42 -3.16
CA ALA A 78 -3.71 15.73 -2.09
C ALA A 78 -2.60 16.61 -1.50
N HIS A 79 -2.30 16.44 -0.22
CA HIS A 79 -1.01 16.83 0.36
C HIS A 79 -0.07 15.61 0.42
N CYS A 80 1.17 15.78 0.90
CA CYS A 80 2.22 14.76 0.82
C CYS A 80 1.77 13.38 1.35
N LEU A 81 1.20 13.32 2.55
CA LEU A 81 0.75 12.05 3.14
C LEU A 81 -0.38 11.38 2.36
N GLU A 82 -1.38 12.14 1.92
CA GLU A 82 -2.48 11.62 1.08
C GLU A 82 -1.96 11.09 -0.25
N ALA A 83 -0.96 11.77 -0.84
CA ALA A 83 -0.30 11.37 -2.07
C ALA A 83 0.54 10.10 -1.89
N ALA A 84 1.31 10.00 -0.80
CA ALA A 84 2.12 8.84 -0.45
C ALA A 84 1.25 7.58 -0.27
N VAL A 85 0.20 7.66 0.55
CA VAL A 85 -0.76 6.56 0.75
C VAL A 85 -1.48 6.20 -0.55
N THR A 86 -1.79 7.19 -1.39
CA THR A 86 -2.36 6.96 -2.73
C THR A 86 -1.39 6.22 -3.65
N ALA A 87 -0.11 6.59 -3.65
CA ALA A 87 0.91 5.92 -4.45
C ALA A 87 1.03 4.45 -4.05
N ALA A 88 1.14 4.16 -2.75
CA ALA A 88 1.19 2.80 -2.22
C ALA A 88 -0.03 1.98 -2.65
N ALA A 89 -1.24 2.53 -2.50
CA ALA A 89 -2.48 1.86 -2.89
C ALA A 89 -2.58 1.56 -4.39
N ILE A 90 -1.97 2.38 -5.26
CA ILE A 90 -1.94 2.11 -6.71
C ILE A 90 -0.86 1.10 -7.05
N LEU A 91 0.34 1.28 -6.52
CA LEU A 91 1.54 0.50 -6.85
C LEU A 91 1.45 -0.95 -6.36
N GLU A 92 0.83 -1.18 -5.20
CA GLU A 92 0.55 -2.53 -4.69
C GLU A 92 -0.27 -3.36 -5.70
N GLN A 93 -1.20 -2.73 -6.42
CA GLN A 93 -2.03 -3.41 -7.43
C GLN A 93 -1.26 -3.83 -8.68
N HIS A 94 -0.03 -3.32 -8.84
CA HIS A 94 0.89 -3.66 -9.92
C HIS A 94 2.09 -4.48 -9.42
N GLY A 95 2.04 -4.99 -8.18
CA GLY A 95 3.07 -5.88 -7.61
C GLY A 95 4.29 -5.17 -7.05
N TYR A 96 4.27 -3.85 -6.93
CA TYR A 96 5.32 -3.10 -6.25
C TYR A 96 5.06 -3.13 -4.73
N PRO A 97 6.08 -3.39 -3.89
CA PRO A 97 5.92 -3.31 -2.44
C PRO A 97 5.45 -1.91 -1.99
N PRO A 98 4.42 -1.79 -1.13
CA PRO A 98 3.89 -0.50 -0.66
C PRO A 98 4.79 0.10 0.44
N LEU A 99 6.00 0.51 0.08
CA LEU A 99 6.95 1.13 1.00
C LEU A 99 6.73 2.64 1.03
N LEU A 100 6.60 3.20 2.24
CA LEU A 100 6.59 4.64 2.49
C LEU A 100 7.86 5.02 3.24
N LEU A 101 8.39 6.21 2.91
CA LEU A 101 9.55 6.81 3.57
C LEU A 101 9.09 8.12 4.20
N SER A 102 9.48 8.37 5.45
CA SER A 102 9.22 9.64 6.13
C SER A 102 10.55 10.31 6.44
N PHE A 103 10.65 11.59 6.15
CA PHE A 103 11.70 12.50 6.56
C PHE A 103 11.14 13.50 7.56
N GLU A 104 11.84 13.64 8.68
CA GLU A 104 11.61 14.69 9.66
C GLU A 104 12.79 15.67 9.55
N SER A 105 12.47 16.94 9.35
CA SER A 105 13.47 18.00 9.28
C SER A 105 13.78 18.56 10.67
N ILE A 106 14.94 19.18 10.82
CA ILE A 106 15.39 19.76 12.11
C ILE A 106 14.46 20.91 12.56
N ASP A 107 13.76 21.54 11.61
CA ASP A 107 12.74 22.57 11.82
C ASP A 107 11.31 22.01 11.95
N GLU A 108 11.17 20.72 12.27
CA GLU A 108 9.90 20.04 12.58
C GLU A 108 8.89 20.02 11.41
N LEU A 109 9.36 20.20 10.17
CA LEU A 109 8.56 19.93 8.99
C LEU A 109 8.59 18.43 8.67
N ASP A 110 7.40 17.82 8.66
CA ASP A 110 7.19 16.43 8.24
C ASP A 110 7.04 16.33 6.73
N HIS A 111 7.81 15.43 6.12
CA HIS A 111 7.71 15.07 4.72
C HIS A 111 7.66 13.55 4.57
N VAL A 112 6.77 13.06 3.71
CA VAL A 112 6.58 11.65 3.37
C VAL A 112 6.56 11.45 1.87
#